data_AF-L1PBC7-F1
#
_entry.id   AF-L1PBC7-F1
#
_cell.length_a   1.000
_cell.length_b   1.000
_cell.length_c   1.000
_cell.angle_alpha   90.00
_cell.angle_beta   90.00
_cell.angle_gamma   90.00
#
_symmetry.space_group_name_H-M   'P 1'
#
loop_
_entity.id
_entity.type
_entity.pdbx_description
1 polymer ?
#
loop_
_entity_poly.entity_id
_entity_poly.type
_entity_poly.pdbx_seq_one_letter_code
_entity_poly.pdbx_strand_id
1 'polypeptide(L)'
;MEAIEKEQEKEDKAQEDQLFIIDGAKVKFGSHIGTFKVLNDTPTIQGKTVGTEIEKSPANFTFMDGFQLLSLTQWQDIGTAKYQDNLALIKKSTIMGTGKMPPTNAPTESGKIEFIDSGQINVPTDIDTTGMPLPLYISKPRIIEVYYTDLEGNRIEGGRIGQEVYLVVEGNKIEGETSDLYLEDPDVDFEYQGEYLVNDILKNYTFKNNNEHIKLKVIAPKNNN
;
A
#
# COMPACT_ATOMS: atom_id res chain seq x y z
N MET A 1 10.58 20.45 -14.55
CA MET A 1 10.24 19.05 -14.26
C MET A 1 10.27 18.85 -12.75
N GLU A 2 11.44 18.95 -12.10
CA GLU A 2 11.59 18.80 -10.64
C GLU A 2 10.69 19.69 -9.77
N ALA A 3 10.48 20.97 -10.14
CA ALA A 3 9.61 21.87 -9.38
C ALA A 3 8.14 21.44 -9.41
N ILE A 4 7.69 20.88 -10.54
CA ILE A 4 6.30 20.45 -10.75
C ILE A 4 6.04 19.13 -10.01
N GLU A 5 7.02 18.22 -10.00
CA GLU A 5 6.97 16.98 -9.21
C GLU A 5 6.88 17.28 -7.71
N LYS A 6 7.73 18.19 -7.19
CA LYS A 6 7.69 18.61 -5.79
C LYS A 6 6.36 19.25 -5.38
N GLU A 7 5.76 20.02 -6.29
CA GLU A 7 4.45 20.64 -6.05
C GLU A 7 3.34 19.59 -6.03
N GLN A 8 3.36 18.62 -6.94
CA GLN A 8 2.43 17.47 -6.96
C GLN A 8 2.56 16.62 -5.70
N GLU A 9 3.77 16.27 -5.27
CA GLU A 9 3.99 15.50 -4.05
C GLU A 9 3.44 16.22 -2.81
N LYS A 10 3.54 17.54 -2.78
CA LYS A 10 2.99 18.35 -1.69
C LYS A 10 1.46 18.36 -1.73
N GLU A 11 0.85 18.48 -2.90
CA GLU A 11 -0.61 18.44 -3.07
C GLU A 11 -1.17 17.05 -2.75
N ASP A 12 -0.56 15.98 -3.27
CA ASP A 12 -0.92 14.59 -3.00
C ASP A 12 -0.90 14.32 -1.49
N LYS A 13 0.19 14.72 -0.82
CA LYS A 13 0.32 14.59 0.63
C LYS A 13 -0.75 15.40 1.37
N ALA A 14 -1.02 16.63 0.93
CA ALA A 14 -2.04 17.47 1.54
C ALA A 14 -3.44 16.86 1.42
N GLN A 15 -3.74 16.20 0.29
CA GLN A 15 -4.98 15.44 0.12
C GLN A 15 -5.00 14.19 1.00
N GLU A 16 -3.90 13.45 1.04
CA GLU A 16 -3.79 12.23 1.84
C GLU A 16 -3.95 12.50 3.35
N ASP A 17 -3.35 13.58 3.84
CA ASP A 17 -3.44 14.04 5.24
C ASP A 17 -4.88 14.37 5.66
N GLN A 18 -5.77 14.66 4.71
CA GLN A 18 -7.18 15.00 4.92
C GLN A 18 -8.13 13.80 4.77
N LEU A 19 -7.63 12.61 4.41
CA LEU A 19 -8.47 11.43 4.29
C LEU A 19 -9.08 11.07 5.65
N PHE A 20 -10.40 10.88 5.67
CA PHE A 20 -11.12 10.37 6.84
C PHE A 20 -10.55 9.02 7.29
N ILE A 21 -10.41 8.85 8.60
CA ILE A 21 -10.07 7.55 9.18
C ILE A 21 -11.32 6.69 9.21
N ILE A 22 -11.22 5.48 8.68
CA ILE A 22 -12.27 4.46 8.81
C ILE A 22 -11.77 3.25 9.61
N ASP A 23 -12.71 2.41 10.04
CA ASP A 23 -12.41 1.19 10.78
C ASP A 23 -11.37 0.31 10.07
N GLY A 24 -10.40 -0.17 10.85
CA GLY A 24 -9.27 -0.95 10.37
C GLY A 24 -8.09 -0.13 9.85
N ALA A 25 -8.13 1.20 9.90
CA ALA A 25 -6.97 2.04 9.60
C ALA A 25 -5.76 1.63 10.46
N LYS A 26 -4.55 1.69 9.88
CA LYS A 26 -3.33 1.34 10.60
C LYS A 26 -2.76 2.53 11.35
N VAL A 27 -2.16 2.25 12.50
CA VAL A 27 -1.48 3.22 13.36
C VAL A 27 -0.08 2.79 13.74
N LYS A 28 0.72 3.75 14.19
CA LYS A 28 2.00 3.50 14.85
C LYS A 28 2.08 4.24 16.19
N PHE A 29 2.76 3.64 17.16
CA PHE A 29 3.18 4.24 18.42
C PHE A 29 4.66 3.90 18.63
N GLY A 30 5.57 4.84 18.38
CA GLY A 30 6.99 4.51 18.32
C GLY A 30 7.26 3.42 17.27
N SER A 31 7.83 2.28 17.69
CA SER A 31 8.05 1.09 16.85
C SER A 31 6.84 0.15 16.77
N HIS A 32 5.80 0.36 17.58
CA HIS A 32 4.65 -0.54 17.67
C HIS A 32 3.65 -0.22 16.55
N ILE A 33 3.35 -1.21 15.71
CA ILE A 33 2.33 -1.10 14.65
C ILE A 33 1.04 -1.73 15.12
N GLY A 34 -0.07 -1.05 14.87
CA GLY A 34 -1.38 -1.51 15.27
C GLY A 34 -2.48 -1.16 14.28
N THR A 35 -3.68 -1.54 14.66
CA THR A 35 -4.93 -1.24 13.94
C THR A 35 -5.82 -0.40 14.84
N PHE A 36 -6.50 0.55 14.22
CA PHE A 36 -7.51 1.37 14.84
C PHE A 36 -8.89 0.78 14.57
N LYS A 37 -9.71 0.74 15.61
CA LYS A 37 -11.06 0.21 15.61
C LYS A 37 -12.04 1.30 16.03
N VAL A 38 -13.08 1.48 15.23
CA VAL A 38 -14.19 2.38 15.54
C VAL A 38 -15.20 1.60 16.38
N LEU A 39 -15.49 2.05 17.59
CA LEU A 39 -16.40 1.35 18.50
C LEU A 39 -17.82 1.91 18.47
N ASN A 40 -18.00 3.14 17.99
CA ASN A 40 -19.30 3.75 17.83
C ASN A 40 -19.87 3.49 16.44
N ASP A 41 -21.20 3.35 16.37
CA ASP A 41 -21.92 3.08 15.13
C ASP A 41 -22.11 4.37 14.32
N THR A 42 -21.03 4.85 13.70
CA THR A 42 -21.03 6.05 12.85
C THR A 42 -21.38 5.68 11.40
N PRO A 43 -21.87 6.65 10.59
CA PRO A 43 -22.05 6.42 9.16
C PRO A 43 -20.78 5.92 8.49
N THR A 44 -20.96 5.17 7.41
CA THR A 44 -19.85 4.46 6.76
C THR A 44 -19.32 5.17 5.52
N ILE A 45 -18.02 5.09 5.30
CA ILE A 45 -17.37 5.33 4.00
C ILE A 45 -16.85 3.98 3.50
N GLN A 46 -17.13 3.65 2.22
CA GLN A 46 -16.71 2.38 1.61
C GLN A 46 -17.12 1.15 2.45
N GLY A 47 -18.30 1.21 3.09
CA GLY A 47 -18.83 0.12 3.91
C GLY A 47 -18.21 -0.04 5.30
N LYS A 48 -17.31 0.85 5.73
CA LYS A 48 -16.73 0.83 7.09
C LYS A 48 -17.03 2.11 7.85
N THR A 49 -17.22 2.00 9.16
CA THR A 49 -17.55 3.12 10.05
C THR A 49 -16.42 4.15 10.11
N VAL A 50 -16.79 5.43 10.25
CA VAL A 50 -15.86 6.56 10.30
C VAL A 50 -15.41 6.83 11.74
N GLY A 51 -14.11 6.95 11.96
CA GLY A 51 -13.53 7.32 13.24
C GLY A 51 -13.77 8.79 13.59
N THR A 52 -14.10 9.07 14.85
CA THR A 52 -14.37 10.43 15.34
C THR A 52 -13.60 10.70 16.63
N GLU A 53 -13.59 11.95 17.08
CA GLU A 53 -12.85 12.41 18.27
C GLU A 53 -13.23 11.72 19.59
N ILE A 54 -14.36 10.98 19.61
CA ILE A 54 -14.78 10.19 20.78
C ILE A 54 -14.08 8.83 20.85
N GLU A 55 -13.44 8.37 19.78
CA GLU A 55 -12.66 7.13 19.72
C GLU A 55 -11.28 7.33 20.37
N LYS A 56 -11.26 7.44 21.69
CA LYS A 56 -10.08 7.75 22.51
C LYS A 56 -9.88 6.80 23.68
N SER A 57 -10.36 5.57 23.55
CA SER A 57 -10.18 4.49 24.51
C SER A 57 -9.02 3.59 24.08
N PRO A 58 -8.24 2.99 25.01
CA PRO A 58 -7.29 1.93 24.67
C PRO A 58 -7.88 0.80 23.83
N ALA A 59 -9.18 0.50 23.99
CA ALA A 59 -9.89 -0.51 23.22
C ALA A 59 -10.07 -0.16 21.73
N ASN A 60 -9.84 1.10 21.34
CA ASN A 60 -9.81 1.52 19.94
C ASN A 60 -8.54 1.07 19.22
N PHE A 61 -7.56 0.49 19.91
CA PHE A 61 -6.27 0.15 19.32
C PHE A 61 -5.90 -1.30 19.62
N THR A 62 -5.34 -1.98 18.63
CA THR A 62 -4.76 -3.31 18.80
C THR A 62 -3.39 -3.35 18.13
N PHE A 63 -2.33 -3.56 18.92
CA PHE A 63 -0.96 -3.63 18.43
C PHE A 63 -0.55 -5.07 18.14
N MET A 64 0.14 -5.26 17.02
CA MET A 64 0.48 -6.58 16.47
C MET A 64 1.45 -7.37 17.35
N ASP A 65 2.31 -6.67 18.08
CA ASP A 65 3.29 -7.25 19.00
C ASP A 65 2.75 -7.43 20.44
N GLY A 66 1.47 -7.13 20.66
CA GLY A 66 0.83 -7.24 21.96
C GLY A 66 1.06 -6.04 22.89
N PHE A 67 1.64 -4.93 22.41
CA PHE A 67 1.73 -3.69 23.19
C PHE A 67 0.36 -3.24 23.72
N GLN A 68 0.30 -2.86 24.99
CA GLN A 68 -0.94 -2.50 25.68
C GLN A 68 -0.96 -1.02 26.02
N LEU A 69 -1.95 -0.29 25.50
CA LEU A 69 -2.22 1.09 25.91
C LEU A 69 -2.88 1.12 27.29
N LEU A 70 -2.42 2.05 28.12
CA LEU A 70 -2.91 2.28 29.48
C LEU A 70 -3.78 3.55 29.55
N SER A 71 -3.36 4.61 28.86
CA SER A 71 -4.05 5.89 28.87
C SER A 71 -3.84 6.67 27.57
N LEU A 72 -4.81 7.52 27.25
CA LEU A 72 -4.82 8.38 26.08
C LEU A 72 -5.24 9.81 26.47
N THR A 73 -4.78 10.80 25.70
CA THR A 73 -5.14 12.21 25.87
C THR A 73 -6.34 12.58 24.99
N GLN A 74 -6.46 13.85 24.59
CA GLN A 74 -7.35 14.27 23.51
C GLN A 74 -6.66 14.15 22.16
N TRP A 75 -7.47 13.98 21.12
CA TRP A 75 -7.03 14.07 19.73
C TRP A 75 -6.56 15.48 19.39
N GLN A 76 -5.57 15.55 18.51
CA GLN A 76 -5.02 16.75 17.90
C GLN A 76 -5.14 16.62 16.38
N ASP A 77 -5.15 17.75 15.67
CA ASP A 77 -5.23 17.79 14.19
C ASP A 77 -6.44 17.04 13.60
N ILE A 78 -7.60 17.21 14.25
CA ILE A 78 -8.88 16.63 13.82
C ILE A 78 -9.48 17.38 12.62
N GLY A 79 -10.33 16.68 11.87
CA GLY A 79 -11.08 17.25 10.76
C GLY A 79 -12.18 18.19 11.23
N THR A 80 -12.76 18.93 10.30
CA THR A 80 -13.89 19.85 10.56
C THR A 80 -15.26 19.23 10.26
N ALA A 81 -15.29 18.17 9.47
CA ALA A 81 -16.51 17.44 9.16
C ALA A 81 -17.04 16.70 10.40
N LYS A 82 -18.36 16.54 10.48
CA LYS A 82 -19.02 15.88 11.61
C LYS A 82 -19.75 14.61 11.19
N TYR A 83 -19.61 13.58 12.00
CA TYR A 83 -20.37 12.34 11.91
C TYR A 83 -21.08 12.15 13.25
N GLN A 84 -22.42 12.18 13.24
CA GLN A 84 -23.23 12.14 14.46
C GLN A 84 -22.78 13.18 15.50
N ASP A 85 -22.64 14.44 15.05
CA ASP A 85 -22.22 15.60 15.84
C ASP A 85 -20.77 15.63 16.35
N ASN A 86 -20.01 14.54 16.18
CA ASN A 86 -18.60 14.45 16.57
C ASN A 86 -17.67 14.78 15.39
N LEU A 87 -16.57 15.47 15.67
CA LEU A 87 -15.57 15.78 14.63
C LEU A 87 -14.88 14.51 14.13
N ALA A 88 -14.75 14.40 12.81
CA ALA A 88 -14.11 13.26 12.15
C ALA A 88 -12.60 13.26 12.38
N LEU A 89 -12.03 12.08 12.59
CA LEU A 89 -10.59 11.89 12.51
C LEU A 89 -10.16 11.87 11.04
N ILE A 90 -8.99 12.45 10.78
CA ILE A 90 -8.35 12.47 9.46
C ILE A 90 -6.94 11.88 9.58
N LYS A 91 -6.28 11.57 8.46
CA LYS A 91 -4.98 10.89 8.46
C LYS A 91 -3.91 11.61 9.29
N LYS A 92 -3.91 12.95 9.30
CA LYS A 92 -2.99 13.72 10.14
C LYS A 92 -3.36 13.77 11.64
N SER A 93 -4.51 13.25 12.04
CA SER A 93 -4.95 13.29 13.44
C SER A 93 -4.02 12.46 14.32
N THR A 94 -3.69 12.98 15.50
CA THR A 94 -2.77 12.31 16.43
C THR A 94 -3.28 12.35 17.86
N ILE A 95 -2.89 11.38 18.67
CA ILE A 95 -3.25 11.31 20.09
C ILE A 95 -2.05 10.85 20.91
N MET A 96 -1.80 11.50 22.04
CA MET A 96 -0.73 11.07 22.94
C MET A 96 -1.24 9.92 23.81
N GLY A 97 -0.38 8.94 24.02
CA GLY A 97 -0.68 7.77 24.83
C GLY A 97 0.48 7.33 25.70
N THR A 98 0.15 6.53 26.70
CA THR A 98 1.11 5.78 27.50
C THR A 98 0.71 4.32 27.46
N GLY A 99 1.68 3.43 27.26
CA GLY A 99 1.47 1.99 27.21
C GLY A 99 2.68 1.20 27.68
N LYS A 100 2.64 -0.12 27.56
CA LYS A 100 3.76 -1.02 27.86
C LYS A 100 3.59 -2.38 27.18
N MET A 101 4.69 -3.10 27.02
CA MET A 101 4.66 -4.51 26.63
C MET A 101 4.14 -5.42 27.77
N PRO A 102 3.52 -6.58 27.47
CA PRO A 102 3.28 -7.64 28.45
C PRO A 102 4.62 -8.36 28.69
N PRO A 103 5.34 -8.19 29.81
CA PRO A 103 4.93 -8.54 31.19
C PRO A 103 4.71 -7.35 32.15
N THR A 104 4.13 -7.59 33.34
CA THR A 104 3.75 -6.55 34.33
C THR A 104 4.84 -5.51 34.64
N ASN A 105 6.10 -5.94 34.66
CA ASN A 105 7.27 -5.12 35.02
C ASN A 105 7.93 -4.40 33.84
N ALA A 106 7.39 -4.54 32.61
CA ALA A 106 7.89 -3.78 31.48
C ALA A 106 7.78 -2.27 31.74
N PRO A 107 8.78 -1.48 31.32
CA PRO A 107 8.75 -0.03 31.48
C PRO A 107 7.56 0.56 30.71
N THR A 108 6.99 1.63 31.24
CA THR A 108 5.97 2.39 30.54
C THR A 108 6.61 3.27 29.48
N GLU A 109 6.03 3.25 28.29
CA GLU A 109 6.42 4.06 27.15
C GLU A 109 5.37 5.14 26.94
N SER A 110 5.80 6.38 26.70
CA SER A 110 4.91 7.48 26.36
C SER A 110 5.27 7.99 24.98
N GLY A 111 4.26 8.26 24.17
CA GLY A 111 4.47 8.56 22.76
C GLY A 111 3.21 9.06 22.08
N LYS A 112 3.38 9.36 20.81
CA LYS A 112 2.31 9.78 19.92
C LYS A 112 1.83 8.58 19.12
N ILE A 113 0.51 8.42 19.04
CA ILE A 113 -0.12 7.55 18.06
C ILE A 113 -0.41 8.38 16.81
N GLU A 114 0.04 7.86 15.66
CA GLU A 114 -0.15 8.47 14.35
C GLU A 114 -0.77 7.43 13.42
N PHE A 115 -1.68 7.87 12.54
CA PHE A 115 -2.18 7.02 11.46
C PHE A 115 -1.11 6.88 10.38
N ILE A 116 -0.89 5.64 9.92
CA ILE A 116 0.02 5.36 8.79
C ILE A 116 -0.76 5.19 7.49
N ASP A 117 -2.04 4.81 7.58
CA ASP A 117 -3.02 4.85 6.50
C ASP A 117 -4.38 5.30 7.02
N SER A 118 -5.34 5.55 6.11
CA SER A 118 -6.70 5.97 6.46
C SER A 118 -7.69 4.80 6.55
N GLY A 119 -7.28 3.57 6.23
CA GLY A 119 -8.15 2.43 6.02
C GLY A 119 -9.01 2.47 4.74
N GLN A 120 -9.02 3.59 4.00
CA GLN A 120 -9.73 3.78 2.74
C GLN A 120 -8.99 3.16 1.56
N ILE A 121 -9.73 2.67 0.57
CA ILE A 121 -9.20 2.35 -0.75
C ILE A 121 -9.15 3.66 -1.54
N ASN A 122 -7.94 4.18 -1.79
CA ASN A 122 -7.71 5.42 -2.53
C ASN A 122 -7.08 5.14 -3.90
N VAL A 123 -7.65 4.21 -4.66
CA VAL A 123 -7.30 3.99 -6.07
C VAL A 123 -8.34 4.75 -6.90
N PRO A 124 -7.97 5.85 -7.58
CA PRO A 124 -8.88 6.53 -8.50
C PRO A 124 -9.35 5.54 -9.56
N THR A 125 -10.65 5.32 -9.69
CA THR A 125 -11.20 4.40 -10.70
C THR A 125 -11.32 5.09 -12.06
N ASP A 126 -11.62 6.40 -12.07
CA ASP A 126 -11.75 7.21 -13.28
C ASP A 126 -11.47 8.70 -12.96
N ILE A 127 -10.99 9.47 -13.94
CA ILE A 127 -10.86 10.93 -13.86
C ILE A 127 -11.61 11.53 -15.05
N ASP A 128 -12.66 12.32 -14.79
CA ASP A 128 -13.28 13.16 -15.83
C ASP A 128 -12.39 14.37 -16.09
N THR A 129 -11.84 14.44 -17.29
CA THR A 129 -10.89 15.48 -17.71
C THR A 129 -11.52 16.48 -18.68
N THR A 130 -12.83 16.39 -18.89
CA THR A 130 -13.52 17.17 -19.92
C THR A 130 -13.54 18.66 -19.58
N GLY A 131 -12.81 19.46 -20.36
CA GLY A 131 -12.88 20.93 -20.33
C GLY A 131 -12.06 21.62 -19.23
N MET A 132 -11.30 20.88 -18.43
CA MET A 132 -10.42 21.47 -17.42
C MET A 132 -9.03 21.75 -18.00
N PRO A 133 -8.44 22.95 -17.82
CA PRO A 133 -7.00 23.11 -17.97
C PRO A 133 -6.33 22.27 -16.88
N LEU A 134 -5.95 21.04 -17.21
CA LEU A 134 -5.19 20.19 -16.30
C LEU A 134 -3.85 20.89 -16.03
N PRO A 135 -3.49 21.17 -14.76
CA PRO A 135 -2.10 21.50 -14.45
C PRO A 135 -1.22 20.37 -15.00
N LEU A 136 0.01 20.71 -15.41
CA LEU A 136 0.93 19.73 -16.02
C LEU A 136 1.18 18.58 -15.02
N TYR A 137 0.41 17.49 -15.14
CA TYR A 137 0.49 16.33 -14.27
C TYR A 137 1.62 15.40 -14.72
N ILE A 138 2.60 15.15 -13.85
CA ILE A 138 3.71 14.24 -14.15
C ILE A 138 3.35 12.89 -13.54
N SER A 139 2.72 12.02 -14.34
CA SER A 139 2.45 10.65 -13.89
C SER A 139 3.75 9.95 -13.47
N LYS A 140 3.71 9.23 -12.35
CA LYS A 140 4.83 8.43 -11.83
C LYS A 140 4.97 7.13 -12.63
N PRO A 141 6.19 6.58 -12.76
CA PRO A 141 6.41 5.25 -13.31
C PRO A 141 5.59 4.20 -12.55
N ARG A 142 4.84 3.38 -13.28
CA ARG A 142 4.11 2.26 -12.69
C ARG A 142 3.94 1.11 -13.67
N ILE A 143 4.08 -0.11 -13.16
CA ILE A 143 3.62 -1.31 -13.86
C ILE A 143 2.09 -1.32 -13.77
N ILE A 144 1.44 -1.51 -14.92
CA ILE A 144 -0.02 -1.59 -15.05
C ILE A 144 -0.45 -3.05 -15.00
N GLU A 145 0.22 -3.91 -15.77
CA GLU A 145 -0.13 -5.33 -15.86
C GLU A 145 1.11 -6.19 -16.09
N VAL A 146 1.07 -7.40 -15.54
CA VAL A 146 2.07 -8.46 -15.77
C VAL A 146 1.33 -9.75 -16.06
N TYR A 147 1.68 -10.41 -17.16
CA TYR A 147 1.06 -11.68 -17.56
C TYR A 147 1.96 -12.49 -18.48
N TYR A 148 1.62 -13.77 -18.65
CA TYR A 148 2.32 -14.66 -19.57
C TYR A 148 1.63 -14.75 -20.93
N THR A 149 2.43 -14.85 -21.98
CA THR A 149 1.97 -15.22 -23.33
C THR A 149 2.83 -16.35 -23.90
N ASP A 150 2.27 -17.09 -24.86
CA ASP A 150 3.06 -17.92 -25.75
C ASP A 150 3.89 -17.09 -26.73
N LEU A 151 4.72 -17.73 -27.56
CA LEU A 151 5.56 -17.04 -28.54
C LEU A 151 4.76 -16.39 -29.69
N GLU A 152 3.48 -16.73 -29.84
CA GLU A 152 2.57 -16.13 -30.82
C GLU A 152 1.83 -14.91 -30.24
N GLY A 153 1.98 -14.64 -28.95
CA GLY A 153 1.37 -13.52 -28.24
C GLY A 153 0.02 -13.81 -27.60
N ASN A 154 -0.42 -15.08 -27.55
CA ASN A 154 -1.66 -15.45 -26.88
C ASN A 154 -1.44 -15.54 -25.36
N ARG A 155 -2.32 -14.92 -24.57
CA ARG A 155 -2.26 -14.97 -23.10
C ARG A 155 -2.50 -16.40 -22.59
N ILE A 156 -1.68 -16.83 -21.64
CA ILE A 156 -1.73 -18.15 -21.02
C ILE A 156 -1.72 -18.02 -19.49
N GLU A 157 -2.31 -18.99 -18.80
CA GLU A 157 -2.36 -19.02 -17.33
C GLU A 157 -1.07 -19.57 -16.70
N GLY A 158 -0.22 -20.24 -17.47
CA GLY A 158 1.04 -20.81 -17.00
C GLY A 158 1.82 -21.49 -18.12
N GLY A 159 3.08 -21.77 -17.83
CA GLY A 159 4.00 -22.41 -18.77
C GLY A 159 4.03 -23.93 -18.65
N ARG A 160 4.29 -24.65 -19.74
CA ARG A 160 4.60 -26.09 -19.67
C ARG A 160 6.11 -26.30 -19.55
N ILE A 161 6.55 -27.26 -18.75
CA ILE A 161 7.99 -27.59 -18.61
C ILE A 161 8.63 -27.78 -19.99
N GLY A 162 9.73 -27.06 -20.23
CA GLY A 162 10.47 -27.06 -21.49
C GLY A 162 9.95 -26.07 -22.54
N GLN A 163 8.84 -25.38 -22.28
CA GLN A 163 8.29 -24.34 -23.15
C GLN A 163 9.05 -23.02 -22.95
N GLU A 164 9.18 -22.25 -24.02
CA GLU A 164 9.54 -20.83 -23.95
C GLU A 164 8.29 -19.96 -23.99
N VAL A 165 8.23 -18.96 -23.12
CA VAL A 165 7.10 -18.03 -22.96
C VAL A 165 7.61 -16.60 -22.90
N TYR A 166 6.72 -15.62 -23.05
CA TYR A 166 7.01 -14.23 -22.72
C TYR A 166 6.31 -13.85 -21.41
N LEU A 167 7.06 -13.24 -20.49
CA LEU A 167 6.49 -12.40 -19.44
C LEU A 167 6.29 -11.01 -20.04
N VAL A 168 5.04 -10.65 -20.26
CA VAL A 168 4.65 -9.33 -20.76
C VAL A 168 4.50 -8.40 -19.57
N VAL A 169 5.21 -7.28 -19.61
CA VAL A 169 5.10 -6.20 -18.64
C VAL A 169 4.61 -4.96 -19.36
N GLU A 170 3.40 -4.53 -19.02
CA GLU A 170 2.81 -3.28 -19.50
C GLU A 170 2.92 -2.23 -18.40
N GLY A 171 3.44 -1.06 -18.74
CA GLY A 171 3.65 0.02 -17.77
C GLY A 171 3.47 1.41 -18.36
N ASN A 172 3.44 2.39 -17.46
CA ASN A 172 3.45 3.80 -17.81
C ASN A 172 4.77 4.40 -17.32
N LYS A 173 5.55 5.00 -18.24
CA LYS A 173 6.84 5.66 -17.95
C LYS A 173 7.83 4.80 -17.15
N ILE A 174 7.84 3.49 -17.39
CA ILE A 174 8.77 2.56 -16.74
C ILE A 174 10.10 2.42 -17.49
N GLU A 175 10.21 2.94 -18.71
CA GLU A 175 11.47 2.93 -19.47
C GLU A 175 12.61 3.59 -18.68
N GLY A 176 13.72 2.86 -18.50
CA GLY A 176 14.88 3.25 -17.72
C GLY A 176 14.80 2.90 -16.23
N GLU A 177 13.62 2.58 -15.70
CA GLU A 177 13.41 2.20 -14.30
C GLU A 177 13.86 0.75 -14.04
N THR A 178 14.20 0.46 -12.78
CA THR A 178 14.53 -0.89 -12.32
C THR A 178 13.52 -1.42 -11.32
N SER A 179 13.12 -2.68 -11.46
CA SER A 179 12.25 -3.36 -10.50
C SER A 179 12.56 -4.85 -10.40
N ASP A 180 12.14 -5.44 -9.28
CA ASP A 180 12.10 -6.90 -9.10
C ASP A 180 10.75 -7.40 -9.60
N LEU A 181 10.76 -8.38 -10.51
CA LEU A 181 9.55 -9.03 -11.01
C LEU A 181 9.38 -10.37 -10.30
N TYR A 182 8.21 -10.58 -9.70
CA TYR A 182 7.84 -11.79 -8.98
C TYR A 182 6.93 -12.61 -9.88
N LEU A 183 7.41 -13.79 -10.28
CA LEU A 183 6.77 -14.65 -11.27
C LEU A 183 5.91 -15.76 -10.64
N GLU A 184 6.06 -15.97 -9.33
CA GLU A 184 5.49 -17.01 -8.46
C GLU A 184 4.49 -17.95 -9.16
N ASP A 185 4.96 -19.15 -9.51
CA ASP A 185 4.14 -20.26 -9.99
C ASP A 185 4.45 -21.51 -9.14
N PRO A 186 3.45 -22.17 -8.53
CA PRO A 186 3.70 -23.31 -7.65
C PRO A 186 4.16 -24.58 -8.37
N ASP A 187 3.93 -24.68 -9.69
CA ASP A 187 4.08 -25.93 -10.44
C ASP A 187 5.34 -25.95 -11.34
N VAL A 188 5.95 -24.79 -11.60
CA VAL A 188 7.12 -24.62 -12.48
C VAL A 188 8.06 -23.55 -11.98
N ASP A 189 9.35 -23.67 -12.32
CA ASP A 189 10.30 -22.57 -12.14
C ASP A 189 10.68 -21.96 -13.50
N PHE A 190 11.39 -20.82 -13.47
CA PHE A 190 11.80 -20.10 -14.67
C PHE A 190 13.33 -19.93 -14.83
N GLU A 191 13.78 -19.96 -16.08
CA GLU A 191 15.12 -19.52 -16.51
C GLU A 191 15.00 -18.23 -17.34
N TYR A 192 15.86 -17.25 -17.06
CA TYR A 192 16.03 -16.04 -17.85
C TYR A 192 17.44 -16.00 -18.43
N GLN A 193 17.55 -15.92 -19.76
CA GLN A 193 18.84 -15.92 -20.47
C GLN A 193 19.79 -17.09 -20.10
N GLY A 194 19.22 -18.23 -19.70
CA GLY A 194 19.96 -19.42 -19.28
C GLY A 194 20.31 -19.49 -17.79
N GLU A 195 20.03 -18.42 -17.04
CA GLU A 195 20.21 -18.38 -15.59
C GLU A 195 18.90 -18.74 -14.88
N TYR A 196 19.01 -19.54 -13.83
CA TYR A 196 17.89 -19.94 -12.99
C TYR A 196 17.40 -18.77 -12.14
N LEU A 197 16.08 -18.51 -12.14
CA LEU A 197 15.46 -17.51 -11.29
C LEU A 197 15.18 -18.10 -9.91
N VAL A 198 16.04 -17.79 -8.94
CA VAL A 198 15.86 -18.25 -7.55
C VAL A 198 14.57 -17.65 -6.97
N ASN A 199 13.69 -18.52 -6.47
CA ASN A 199 12.35 -18.19 -5.99
C ASN A 199 11.46 -17.49 -7.03
N ASP A 200 11.72 -17.72 -8.33
CA ASP A 200 10.99 -17.10 -9.44
C ASP A 200 10.99 -15.57 -9.38
N ILE A 201 12.13 -15.00 -8.97
CA ILE A 201 12.32 -13.54 -8.93
C ILE A 201 13.35 -13.14 -10.00
N LEU A 202 12.91 -12.33 -10.97
CA LEU A 202 13.81 -11.62 -11.87
C LEU A 202 14.20 -10.29 -11.22
N LYS A 203 15.39 -10.27 -10.61
CA LYS A 203 15.86 -9.13 -9.81
C LYS A 203 16.46 -8.01 -10.66
N ASN A 204 16.24 -6.77 -10.23
CA ASN A 204 16.82 -5.55 -10.80
C ASN A 204 16.70 -5.45 -12.33
N TYR A 205 15.55 -5.85 -12.90
CA TYR A 205 15.32 -5.74 -14.33
C TYR A 205 15.17 -4.27 -14.74
N THR A 206 16.01 -3.79 -15.65
CA THR A 206 15.88 -2.45 -16.25
C THR A 206 14.96 -2.52 -17.47
N PHE A 207 13.81 -1.87 -17.39
CA PHE A 207 12.88 -1.80 -18.52
C PHE A 207 13.46 -0.89 -19.62
N LYS A 208 13.49 -1.37 -20.86
CA LYS A 208 13.92 -0.61 -22.04
C LYS A 208 12.76 0.12 -22.71
N ASN A 209 11.53 -0.29 -22.44
CA ASN A 209 10.32 0.32 -22.97
C ASN A 209 9.19 0.23 -21.94
N ASN A 210 8.11 0.98 -22.18
CA ASN A 210 6.88 0.88 -21.40
C ASN A 210 6.12 -0.44 -21.60
N ASN A 211 6.34 -1.12 -22.72
CA ASN A 211 5.79 -2.44 -23.01
C ASN A 211 6.95 -3.39 -23.32
N GLU A 212 7.12 -4.39 -22.49
CA GLU A 212 8.25 -5.32 -22.53
C GLU A 212 7.76 -6.74 -22.73
N HIS A 213 8.48 -7.51 -23.55
CA HIS A 213 8.26 -8.94 -23.73
C HIS A 213 9.53 -9.65 -23.30
N ILE A 214 9.55 -10.13 -22.06
CA ILE A 214 10.73 -10.75 -21.46
C ILE A 214 10.65 -12.25 -21.72
N LYS A 215 11.55 -12.76 -22.57
CA LYS A 215 11.56 -14.19 -22.91
C LYS A 215 12.08 -15.03 -21.73
N LEU A 216 11.31 -16.03 -21.34
CA LEU A 216 11.61 -16.96 -20.27
C LEU A 216 11.51 -18.39 -20.77
N LYS A 217 12.23 -19.29 -20.10
CA LYS A 217 12.13 -20.72 -20.31
C LYS A 217 11.58 -21.38 -19.06
N VAL A 218 10.51 -22.13 -19.22
CA VAL A 218 9.84 -22.85 -18.16
C VAL A 218 10.60 -24.14 -17.89
N ILE A 219 10.93 -24.41 -16.63
CA ILE A 219 11.67 -25.60 -16.23
C ILE A 219 10.94 -26.35 -15.12
N ALA A 220 11.36 -27.59 -14.87
CA ALA A 220 10.85 -28.34 -13.74
C ALA A 220 11.28 -27.66 -12.42
N PRO A 221 10.43 -27.68 -11.39
CA PRO A 221 10.77 -27.13 -10.09
C PRO A 221 12.09 -27.70 -9.57
N LYS A 222 13.04 -26.83 -9.27
CA LYS A 222 14.25 -27.20 -8.55
C LYS A 222 13.92 -27.03 -7.08
N ASN A 223 13.87 -28.15 -6.34
CA ASN A 223 13.65 -28.12 -4.88
C ASN A 223 14.50 -27.01 -4.24
N ASN A 224 13.82 -25.97 -3.73
CA ASN A 224 14.43 -24.88 -2.98
C ASN A 224 14.97 -25.44 -1.66
N ASN A 225 16.23 -25.87 -1.67
CA ASN A 225 17.00 -26.21 -0.47
C ASN A 225 17.64 -24.96 0.13
#